data_AF-A0A9P0KEJ2-F1
#
_entry.id   AF-A0A9P0KEJ2-F1
#
_cell.length_a   1.000
_cell.length_b   1.000
_cell.length_c   1.000
_cell.angle_alpha   90.00
_cell.angle_beta   90.00
_cell.angle_gamma   90.00
#
_symmetry.space_group_name_H-M   'P 1'
#
loop_
_entity.id
_entity.type
_entity.pdbx_description
1 polymer ?
#
loop_
_entity_poly.entity_id
_entity_poly.type
_entity_poly.pdbx_seq_one_letter_code
_entity_poly.pdbx_strand_id
1 'polypeptide(L)'
;MSENSVEPTDTTATGGDGSSQVGGGESGAKQEQYASRLTNLEKIQIKKQTVLSYPLNKKLSKLAVYSRCQAEKCDCIGWKRTDNSMQNPTFTDFCRCEHTLEMHVSHLKQKSEEELNRLLVMVVDVDNMYTAMTKQENIETKRLYLYLFRLLRKCVLTLDTPVVEGPLGQPPFEKPCIHKAVTNFLVYKFSHLGQQELITMYELAKILCHCLNTWDFPPPSSQKHIVSQEATKYKIEYTRWLVFCYVPTFCDSLQRFDTTMVFGRTLLRSVFKYIRKQMLDEFHRERDSTPQEEKRILLLTNFPTFLNQLEEEIYAPNSPIWHPEFKTQSLHFQSILDSKLKG
;
A
#
# COMPACT_ATOMS: atom_id res chain seq x y z
N MET A 1 63.56 -29.06 -52.49
CA MET A 1 64.47 -28.40 -51.53
C MET A 1 63.80 -28.50 -50.17
N SER A 2 64.40 -29.37 -49.33
CA SER A 2 64.60 -29.28 -47.88
C SER A 2 63.54 -28.58 -47.02
N GLU A 3 62.88 -29.32 -46.14
CA GLU A 3 63.15 -29.39 -44.68
C GLU A 3 62.53 -28.20 -43.92
N ASN A 4 61.44 -28.43 -43.16
CA ASN A 4 61.41 -28.76 -41.72
C ASN A 4 61.97 -27.68 -40.79
N SER A 5 61.20 -27.46 -39.70
CA SER A 5 61.61 -27.03 -38.35
C SER A 5 61.22 -25.59 -37.97
N VAL A 6 60.84 -25.20 -36.75
CA VAL A 6 60.52 -25.82 -35.44
C VAL A 6 60.16 -24.61 -34.51
N GLU A 7 59.14 -24.72 -33.66
CA GLU A 7 58.90 -23.83 -32.47
C GLU A 7 60.03 -24.02 -31.41
N PRO A 8 60.01 -23.60 -30.13
CA PRO A 8 59.31 -22.56 -29.35
C PRO A 8 60.36 -21.71 -28.53
N THR A 9 59.90 -20.87 -27.58
CA THR A 9 60.48 -20.48 -26.26
C THR A 9 60.02 -19.05 -25.90
N ASP A 10 59.73 -18.63 -24.67
CA ASP A 10 59.52 -19.27 -23.37
C ASP A 10 58.96 -18.19 -22.41
N THR A 11 58.25 -18.60 -21.34
CA THR A 11 58.08 -17.92 -20.02
C THR A 11 57.45 -16.51 -19.94
N THR A 12 56.66 -16.10 -18.93
CA THR A 12 56.62 -16.43 -17.49
C THR A 12 55.25 -16.09 -16.88
N ALA A 13 54.90 -16.80 -15.80
CA ALA A 13 53.72 -16.61 -14.97
C ALA A 13 53.87 -15.52 -13.91
N THR A 14 52.75 -14.89 -13.51
CA THR A 14 52.44 -14.53 -12.11
C THR A 14 50.94 -14.28 -11.94
N GLY A 15 50.36 -14.88 -10.89
CA GLY A 15 48.95 -14.76 -10.53
C GLY A 15 48.60 -13.48 -9.76
N GLY A 16 47.30 -13.26 -9.59
CA GLY A 16 46.74 -12.22 -8.73
C GLY A 16 45.23 -12.37 -8.63
N ASP A 17 44.75 -12.59 -7.40
CA ASP A 17 43.37 -12.75 -6.97
C ASP A 17 42.37 -11.73 -7.57
N GLY A 18 41.23 -12.25 -8.01
CA GLY A 18 40.04 -11.47 -8.34
C GLY A 18 38.84 -12.03 -7.57
N SER A 19 38.74 -11.68 -6.29
CA SER A 19 37.58 -11.96 -5.44
C SER A 19 36.28 -11.53 -6.12
N SER A 20 35.37 -12.49 -6.27
CA SER A 20 33.98 -12.25 -6.66
C SER A 20 33.26 -11.51 -5.52
N GLN A 21 33.10 -10.19 -5.63
CA GLN A 21 32.14 -9.44 -4.84
C GLN A 21 30.75 -9.58 -5.48
N VAL A 22 29.95 -10.49 -4.96
CA VAL A 22 28.50 -10.53 -5.16
C VAL A 22 27.84 -10.42 -3.79
N GLY A 23 27.02 -9.38 -3.60
CA GLY A 23 26.07 -9.29 -2.48
C GLY A 23 26.30 -8.12 -1.53
N GLY A 24 25.52 -7.04 -1.70
CA GLY A 24 25.47 -5.94 -0.72
C GLY A 24 24.56 -4.75 -1.08
N GLY A 25 24.09 -4.64 -2.33
CA GLY A 25 23.41 -3.42 -2.81
C GLY A 25 21.89 -3.29 -2.57
N GLU A 26 21.16 -4.37 -2.25
CA GLU A 26 19.69 -4.30 -2.14
C GLU A 26 19.18 -3.78 -0.79
N SER A 27 20.00 -3.78 0.25
CA SER A 27 19.57 -3.54 1.64
C SER A 27 19.56 -2.07 2.06
N GLY A 28 20.53 -1.25 1.62
CA GLY A 28 20.51 0.20 1.87
C GLY A 28 19.35 0.89 1.14
N ALA A 29 19.05 0.43 -0.07
CA ALA A 29 17.97 0.95 -0.89
C ALA A 29 16.58 0.81 -0.26
N LYS A 30 16.32 -0.23 0.54
CA LYS A 30 15.00 -0.48 1.16
C LYS A 30 14.71 0.40 2.37
N GLN A 31 15.71 0.61 3.23
CA GLN A 31 15.56 1.50 4.40
C GLN A 31 15.41 2.95 3.94
N GLU A 32 16.17 3.34 2.91
CA GLU A 32 16.00 4.63 2.22
C GLU A 32 14.61 4.74 1.58
N GLN A 33 14.09 3.68 0.96
CA GLN A 33 12.75 3.67 0.35
C GLN A 33 11.63 3.82 1.40
N TYR A 34 11.74 3.15 2.55
CA TYR A 34 10.77 3.29 3.66
C TYR A 34 10.82 4.68 4.30
N ALA A 35 12.02 5.19 4.60
CA ALA A 35 12.20 6.54 5.13
C ALA A 35 11.70 7.62 4.14
N SER A 36 11.96 7.43 2.84
CA SER A 36 11.45 8.28 1.76
C SER A 36 9.92 8.26 1.69
N ARG A 37 9.30 7.09 1.90
CA ARG A 37 7.84 6.96 1.96
C ARG A 37 7.24 7.73 3.14
N LEU A 38 7.77 7.56 4.34
CA LEU A 38 7.32 8.29 5.53
C LEU A 38 7.45 9.80 5.33
N THR A 39 8.60 10.24 4.81
CA THR A 39 8.84 11.65 4.47
C THR A 39 7.82 12.18 3.46
N ASN A 40 7.44 11.38 2.46
CA ASN A 40 6.42 11.77 1.48
C ASN A 40 5.01 11.85 2.11
N LEU A 41 4.66 10.94 3.02
CA LEU A 41 3.40 10.98 3.75
C LEU A 41 3.27 12.24 4.60
N GLU A 42 4.33 12.60 5.33
CA GLU A 42 4.39 13.85 6.11
C GLU A 42 4.22 15.08 5.20
N LYS A 43 4.91 15.12 4.05
CA LYS A 43 4.75 16.20 3.06
C LYS A 43 3.32 16.32 2.54
N ILE A 44 2.65 15.20 2.25
CA ILE A 44 1.25 15.19 1.83
C ILE A 44 0.38 15.78 2.94
N GLN A 45 0.61 15.38 4.19
CA GLN A 45 -0.23 15.83 5.28
C GLN A 45 -0.01 17.32 5.63
N ILE A 46 1.23 17.81 5.55
CA ILE A 46 1.54 19.25 5.67
C ILE A 46 0.82 20.04 4.56
N LYS A 47 0.82 19.55 3.31
CA LYS A 47 0.12 20.21 2.20
C LYS A 47 -1.39 20.27 2.44
N LYS A 48 -1.99 19.20 2.97
CA LYS A 48 -3.41 19.17 3.35
C LYS A 48 -3.70 20.20 4.42
N GLN A 49 -2.95 20.21 5.53
CA GLN A 49 -3.13 21.21 6.58
C GLN A 49 -2.95 22.65 6.08
N THR A 50 -2.01 22.86 5.16
CA THR A 50 -1.79 24.16 4.53
C THR A 50 -2.99 24.63 3.71
N VAL A 51 -3.63 23.76 2.91
CA VAL A 51 -4.80 24.18 2.12
C VAL A 51 -6.04 24.37 2.99
N LEU A 52 -6.14 23.63 4.09
CA LEU A 52 -7.24 23.73 5.05
C LEU A 52 -7.20 25.04 5.85
N SER A 53 -6.01 25.61 6.10
CA SER A 53 -5.83 26.89 6.80
C SER A 53 -6.02 28.13 5.91
N TYR A 54 -6.28 27.95 4.61
CA TYR A 54 -6.47 29.08 3.71
C TYR A 54 -7.75 29.89 4.01
N PRO A 55 -7.74 31.21 3.79
CA PRO A 55 -8.98 31.99 3.81
C PRO A 55 -9.93 31.51 2.71
N LEU A 56 -11.23 31.72 2.91
CA LEU A 56 -12.30 31.24 2.00
C LEU A 56 -12.03 31.56 0.53
N ASN A 57 -11.63 32.80 0.22
CA ASN A 57 -11.37 33.19 -1.17
C ASN A 57 -10.29 32.34 -1.83
N LYS A 58 -9.22 32.00 -1.09
CA LYS A 58 -8.13 31.16 -1.59
C LYS A 58 -8.53 29.69 -1.70
N LYS A 59 -9.40 29.21 -0.79
CA LYS A 59 -10.05 27.88 -0.89
C LYS A 59 -10.85 27.79 -2.19
N LEU A 60 -11.72 28.76 -2.46
CA LEU A 60 -12.55 28.82 -3.66
C LEU A 60 -11.72 28.90 -4.94
N SER A 61 -10.71 29.77 -5.00
CA SER A 61 -9.84 29.88 -6.18
C SER A 61 -9.09 28.56 -6.48
N LYS A 62 -8.71 27.80 -5.45
CA LYS A 62 -8.05 26.49 -5.64
C LYS A 62 -9.03 25.43 -6.17
N LEU A 63 -10.28 25.44 -5.70
CA LEU A 63 -11.34 24.53 -6.18
C LEU A 63 -11.84 24.89 -7.58
N ALA A 64 -11.79 26.18 -7.96
CA ALA A 64 -12.27 26.66 -9.25
C ALA A 64 -11.62 25.95 -10.46
N VAL A 65 -10.35 25.56 -10.34
CA VAL A 65 -9.59 24.82 -11.37
C VAL A 65 -10.21 23.45 -11.68
N TYR A 66 -11.00 22.92 -10.75
CA TYR A 66 -11.67 21.63 -10.83
C TYR A 66 -13.20 21.74 -10.92
N SER A 67 -13.73 22.95 -11.06
CA SER A 67 -15.17 23.21 -10.96
C SER A 67 -15.78 23.60 -12.30
N ARG A 68 -17.03 23.16 -12.54
CA ARG A 68 -17.77 23.52 -13.77
C ARG A 68 -18.21 24.98 -13.73
N CYS A 69 -18.08 25.67 -14.86
CA CYS A 69 -18.66 27.00 -15.05
C CYS A 69 -20.21 26.91 -15.03
N GLN A 70 -20.85 27.76 -14.24
CA GLN A 70 -22.30 27.80 -14.09
C GLN A 70 -23.00 28.72 -15.11
N ALA A 71 -22.28 29.18 -16.14
CA ALA A 71 -22.85 30.00 -17.20
C ALA A 71 -23.72 29.15 -18.14
N GLU A 72 -24.78 29.74 -18.67
CA GLU A 72 -25.66 29.05 -19.61
C GLU A 72 -24.88 28.57 -20.83
N LYS A 73 -25.12 27.31 -21.24
CA LYS A 73 -24.50 26.69 -22.43
C LYS A 73 -22.96 26.69 -22.41
N CYS A 74 -22.34 26.66 -21.22
CA CYS A 74 -20.88 26.55 -21.09
C CYS A 74 -20.45 25.15 -20.65
N ASP A 75 -19.56 24.50 -21.42
CA ASP A 75 -19.01 23.17 -21.11
C ASP A 75 -17.68 23.21 -20.32
N CYS A 76 -17.29 24.38 -19.81
CA CYS A 76 -16.03 24.53 -19.10
C CYS A 76 -16.06 23.78 -17.76
N ILE A 77 -15.10 22.86 -17.56
CA ILE A 77 -14.99 22.00 -16.36
C ILE A 77 -13.89 22.43 -15.38
N GLY A 78 -13.36 23.64 -15.54
CA GLY A 78 -12.29 24.12 -14.69
C GLY A 78 -11.78 25.47 -15.12
N TRP A 79 -11.70 26.38 -14.16
CA TRP A 79 -11.19 27.72 -14.38
C TRP A 79 -9.72 27.69 -14.81
N LYS A 80 -9.41 28.38 -15.90
CA LYS A 80 -8.06 28.55 -16.44
C LYS A 80 -7.87 30.01 -16.77
N ARG A 81 -6.92 30.65 -16.09
CA ARG A 81 -6.61 32.07 -16.35
C ARG A 81 -6.09 32.27 -17.78
N THR A 82 -6.42 33.42 -18.35
CA THR A 82 -5.98 33.86 -19.68
C THR A 82 -4.59 34.48 -19.66
N ASP A 83 -4.20 35.15 -18.57
CA ASP A 83 -2.90 35.78 -18.37
C ASP A 83 -2.01 35.02 -17.36
N ASN A 84 -0.69 35.09 -17.51
CA ASN A 84 0.28 34.43 -16.61
C ASN A 84 0.88 35.38 -15.54
N SER A 85 0.17 36.46 -15.20
CA SER A 85 0.63 37.41 -14.18
C SER A 85 0.82 36.75 -12.80
N MET A 86 1.81 37.17 -12.02
CA MET A 86 2.10 36.57 -10.70
C MET A 86 1.09 36.98 -9.59
N GLN A 87 -0.01 37.65 -9.95
CA GLN A 87 -1.00 38.12 -8.98
C GLN A 87 -2.01 37.03 -8.61
N ASN A 88 -2.55 37.13 -7.39
CA ASN A 88 -3.63 36.25 -6.94
C ASN A 88 -4.90 36.54 -7.75
N PRO A 89 -5.64 35.51 -8.18
CA PRO A 89 -6.80 35.73 -9.00
C PRO A 89 -7.94 36.39 -8.22
N THR A 90 -8.61 37.33 -8.86
CA THR A 90 -9.82 37.98 -8.35
C THR A 90 -11.08 37.31 -8.90
N PHE A 91 -12.22 37.44 -8.22
CA PHE A 91 -13.48 36.83 -8.68
C PHE A 91 -13.98 37.39 -10.01
N THR A 92 -13.48 38.54 -10.43
CA THR A 92 -13.76 39.19 -11.71
C THR A 92 -12.84 38.74 -12.84
N ASP A 93 -11.79 37.97 -12.55
CA ASP A 93 -10.87 37.49 -13.58
C ASP A 93 -11.55 36.51 -14.53
N PHE A 94 -11.22 36.63 -15.80
CA PHE A 94 -11.83 35.82 -16.85
C PHE A 94 -11.10 34.48 -17.04
N CYS A 95 -11.90 33.44 -17.21
CA CYS A 95 -11.46 32.13 -17.66
C CYS A 95 -11.25 32.15 -19.19
N ARG A 96 -10.56 31.14 -19.71
CA ARG A 96 -10.52 30.85 -21.16
C ARG A 96 -11.89 30.60 -21.79
N CYS A 97 -12.94 30.32 -21.00
CA CYS A 97 -14.33 30.26 -21.48
C CYS A 97 -15.04 31.63 -21.46
N GLU A 98 -14.30 32.72 -21.25
CA GLU A 98 -14.78 34.11 -21.22
C GLU A 98 -15.77 34.43 -20.08
N HIS A 99 -15.97 33.50 -19.14
CA HIS A 99 -16.73 33.73 -17.92
C HIS A 99 -15.82 33.99 -16.72
N THR A 100 -16.33 34.73 -15.74
CA THR A 100 -15.58 35.10 -14.53
C THR A 100 -15.27 33.90 -13.64
N LEU A 101 -14.25 34.05 -12.79
CA LEU A 101 -13.95 33.09 -11.72
C LEU A 101 -15.17 32.85 -10.82
N GLU A 102 -15.95 33.90 -10.53
CA GLU A 102 -17.20 33.81 -9.77
C GLU A 102 -18.15 32.73 -10.32
N MET A 103 -18.30 32.66 -11.65
CA MET A 103 -19.16 31.66 -12.30
C MET A 103 -18.66 30.22 -12.13
N HIS A 104 -17.40 30.01 -11.73
CA HIS A 104 -16.83 28.69 -11.48
C HIS A 104 -16.94 28.27 -10.01
N VAL A 105 -17.25 29.19 -9.10
CA VAL A 105 -17.28 28.93 -7.64
C VAL A 105 -18.61 29.26 -6.99
N SER A 106 -19.59 29.81 -7.72
CA SER A 106 -20.90 30.20 -7.19
C SER A 106 -21.62 29.07 -6.46
N HIS A 107 -21.58 27.85 -7.01
CA HIS A 107 -22.14 26.63 -6.39
C HIS A 107 -21.37 26.14 -5.15
N LEU A 108 -20.13 26.60 -4.96
CA LEU A 108 -19.29 26.27 -3.79
C LEU A 108 -19.48 27.28 -2.65
N LYS A 109 -19.86 28.53 -2.94
CA LYS A 109 -20.05 29.57 -1.91
C LYS A 109 -21.13 29.22 -0.89
N GLN A 110 -22.09 28.39 -1.26
CA GLN A 110 -23.19 27.95 -0.40
C GLN A 110 -22.86 26.68 0.39
N LYS A 111 -21.69 26.06 0.16
CA LYS A 111 -21.28 24.83 0.85
C LYS A 111 -20.68 25.14 2.22
N SER A 112 -20.79 24.17 3.13
CA SER A 112 -20.16 24.25 4.45
C SER A 112 -18.64 24.26 4.33
N GLU A 113 -17.97 24.80 5.34
CA GLU A 113 -16.50 24.74 5.41
C GLU A 113 -15.98 23.29 5.42
N GLU A 114 -16.68 22.37 6.08
CA GLU A 114 -16.36 20.95 6.08
C GLU A 114 -16.35 20.36 4.66
N GLU A 115 -17.34 20.71 3.84
CA GLU A 115 -17.43 20.23 2.47
C GLU A 115 -16.34 20.84 1.58
N LEU A 116 -16.05 22.14 1.73
CA LEU A 116 -14.92 22.78 1.04
C LEU A 116 -13.59 22.14 1.45
N ASN A 117 -13.42 21.83 2.74
CA ASN A 117 -12.24 21.18 3.28
C ASN A 117 -12.08 19.76 2.72
N ARG A 118 -13.16 18.99 2.64
CA ARG A 118 -13.18 17.65 2.02
C ARG A 118 -12.71 17.71 0.57
N LEU A 119 -13.23 18.65 -0.22
CA LEU A 119 -12.84 18.82 -1.62
C LEU A 119 -11.38 19.28 -1.76
N LEU A 120 -10.89 20.15 -0.87
CA LEU A 120 -9.49 20.60 -0.89
C LEU A 120 -8.51 19.48 -0.58
N VAL A 121 -8.84 18.61 0.38
CA VAL A 121 -8.07 17.39 0.67
C VAL A 121 -8.03 16.51 -0.58
N MET A 122 -9.16 16.33 -1.25
CA MET A 122 -9.24 15.56 -2.49
C MET A 122 -8.42 16.19 -3.63
N VAL A 123 -8.36 17.51 -3.74
CA VAL A 123 -7.47 18.19 -4.71
C VAL A 123 -6.00 17.88 -4.42
N VAL A 124 -5.57 17.90 -3.16
CA VAL A 124 -4.20 17.50 -2.80
C VAL A 124 -3.93 16.05 -3.18
N ASP A 125 -4.91 15.18 -2.98
CA ASP A 125 -4.84 13.77 -3.37
C ASP A 125 -4.80 13.58 -4.89
N VAL A 126 -5.52 14.39 -5.68
CA VAL A 126 -5.42 14.41 -7.15
C VAL A 126 -4.00 14.77 -7.60
N ASP A 127 -3.40 15.81 -7.02
CA ASP A 127 -2.02 16.24 -7.33
C ASP A 127 -1.01 15.15 -6.95
N ASN A 128 -1.22 14.51 -5.80
CA ASN A 128 -0.37 13.42 -5.32
C ASN A 128 -0.47 12.18 -6.21
N MET A 129 -1.70 11.77 -6.58
CA MET A 129 -1.94 10.65 -7.50
C MET A 129 -1.35 10.92 -8.88
N TYR A 130 -1.43 12.15 -9.39
CA TYR A 130 -0.78 12.53 -10.64
C TYR A 130 0.74 12.35 -10.54
N THR A 131 1.36 12.82 -9.45
CA THR A 131 2.80 12.68 -9.20
C THR A 131 3.21 11.21 -9.08
N ALA A 132 2.44 10.38 -8.38
CA ALA A 132 2.69 8.95 -8.25
C ALA A 132 2.57 8.24 -9.61
N MET A 133 1.57 8.61 -10.42
CA MET A 133 1.35 8.07 -11.77
C MET A 133 2.49 8.41 -12.73
N THR A 134 3.02 9.63 -12.70
CA THR A 134 4.10 10.04 -13.61
C THR A 134 5.42 9.35 -13.29
N LYS A 135 5.71 9.14 -12.00
CA LYS A 135 6.89 8.40 -11.53
C LYS A 135 6.79 6.88 -11.68
N GLN A 136 5.59 6.35 -11.92
CA GLN A 136 5.40 4.91 -12.01
C GLN A 136 5.92 4.34 -13.33
N GLU A 137 6.84 3.39 -13.24
CA GLU A 137 7.44 2.67 -14.37
C GLU A 137 6.61 1.46 -14.79
N ASN A 138 6.03 0.75 -13.82
CA ASN A 138 5.21 -0.42 -14.12
C ASN A 138 3.90 0.01 -14.83
N ILE A 139 3.73 -0.42 -16.07
CA ILE A 139 2.60 -0.01 -16.94
C ILE A 139 1.25 -0.41 -16.35
N GLU A 140 1.15 -1.58 -15.71
CA GLU A 140 -0.11 -2.05 -15.11
C GLU A 140 -0.48 -1.20 -13.90
N THR A 141 0.47 -0.96 -12.99
CA THR A 141 0.27 -0.08 -11.83
C THR A 141 -0.05 1.36 -12.26
N LYS A 142 0.62 1.86 -13.31
CA LYS A 142 0.38 3.19 -13.87
C LYS A 142 -1.05 3.35 -14.39
N ARG A 143 -1.61 2.32 -15.03
CA ARG A 143 -3.02 2.32 -15.49
C ARG A 143 -3.98 2.40 -14.32
N LEU A 144 -3.70 1.70 -13.22
CA LEU A 144 -4.51 1.76 -12.00
C LEU A 144 -4.44 3.16 -11.36
N TYR A 145 -3.25 3.75 -11.29
CA TYR A 145 -3.10 5.12 -10.77
C TYR A 145 -3.83 6.15 -11.66
N LEU A 146 -3.79 5.98 -12.98
CA LEU A 146 -4.56 6.81 -13.91
C LEU A 146 -6.07 6.71 -13.67
N TYR A 147 -6.58 5.50 -13.42
CA TYR A 147 -7.99 5.31 -13.07
C TYR A 147 -8.36 6.06 -11.79
N LEU A 148 -7.58 5.89 -10.71
CA LEU A 148 -7.83 6.55 -9.43
C LEU A 148 -7.70 8.08 -9.53
N PHE A 149 -6.71 8.58 -10.26
CA PHE A 149 -6.57 10.00 -10.59
C PHE A 149 -7.82 10.54 -11.28
N ARG A 150 -8.35 9.83 -12.28
CA ARG A 150 -9.57 10.23 -13.00
C ARG A 150 -10.80 10.19 -12.09
N LEU A 151 -10.91 9.17 -11.23
CA LEU A 151 -11.99 9.04 -10.25
C LEU A 151 -12.00 10.24 -9.31
N LEU A 152 -10.89 10.51 -8.64
CA LEU A 152 -10.78 11.64 -7.70
C LEU A 152 -11.08 12.97 -8.39
N ARG A 153 -10.49 13.21 -9.57
CA ARG A 153 -10.73 14.43 -10.33
C ARG A 153 -12.21 14.60 -10.70
N LYS A 154 -12.89 13.50 -11.06
CA LYS A 154 -14.34 13.50 -11.33
C LYS A 154 -15.11 13.84 -10.05
N CYS A 155 -14.77 13.24 -8.91
CA CYS A 155 -15.44 13.50 -7.64
C CYS A 155 -15.26 14.94 -7.15
N VAL A 156 -14.11 15.58 -7.39
CA VAL A 156 -13.97 17.03 -7.12
C VAL A 156 -14.91 17.84 -8.02
N LEU A 157 -15.05 17.48 -9.29
CA LEU A 157 -15.91 18.18 -10.26
C LEU A 157 -17.41 18.00 -9.95
N THR A 158 -17.81 16.82 -9.51
CA THR A 158 -19.22 16.47 -9.23
C THR A 158 -19.61 16.64 -7.76
N LEU A 159 -18.63 16.93 -6.89
CA LEU A 159 -18.75 17.00 -5.44
C LEU A 159 -19.10 15.65 -4.78
N ASP A 160 -18.83 14.53 -5.45
CA ASP A 160 -19.13 13.20 -4.93
C ASP A 160 -18.06 12.68 -3.95
N THR A 161 -18.38 11.62 -3.22
CA THR A 161 -17.39 10.81 -2.49
C THR A 161 -16.84 9.74 -3.43
N PRO A 162 -15.51 9.54 -3.50
CA PRO A 162 -14.93 8.58 -4.42
C PRO A 162 -15.23 7.14 -3.98
N VAL A 163 -15.86 6.40 -4.88
CA VAL A 163 -16.13 4.97 -4.74
C VAL A 163 -15.53 4.26 -5.93
N VAL A 164 -14.69 3.26 -5.66
CA VAL A 164 -14.10 2.42 -6.70
C VAL A 164 -15.14 1.41 -7.13
N GLU A 165 -15.73 1.59 -8.31
CA GLU A 165 -16.68 0.65 -8.90
C GLU A 165 -16.03 -0.16 -10.03
N GLY A 166 -16.47 -1.41 -10.22
CA GLY A 166 -16.07 -2.21 -11.37
C GLY A 166 -15.89 -3.70 -11.07
N PRO A 167 -15.23 -4.44 -12.00
CA PRO A 167 -15.15 -5.91 -11.96
C PRO A 167 -14.27 -6.45 -10.82
N LEU A 168 -13.62 -5.59 -10.04
CA LEU A 168 -12.83 -5.98 -8.89
C LEU A 168 -13.69 -6.44 -7.71
N GLY A 169 -14.97 -6.07 -7.67
CA GLY A 169 -15.84 -6.27 -6.51
C GLY A 169 -15.53 -5.30 -5.37
N GLN A 170 -16.24 -5.43 -4.25
CA GLN A 170 -16.04 -4.64 -3.03
C GLN A 170 -15.52 -5.52 -1.90
N PRO A 171 -14.72 -4.97 -0.97
CA PRO A 171 -14.32 -5.68 0.24
C PRO A 171 -15.54 -6.01 1.13
N PRO A 172 -15.49 -7.10 1.92
CA PRO A 172 -14.42 -8.10 1.98
C PRO A 172 -14.45 -9.06 0.78
N PHE A 173 -13.27 -9.46 0.31
CA PHE A 173 -13.09 -10.29 -0.89
C PHE A 173 -13.14 -11.79 -0.63
N GLU A 174 -12.80 -12.23 0.58
CA GLU A 174 -12.75 -13.64 0.95
C GLU A 174 -13.13 -13.82 2.43
N LYS A 175 -13.80 -14.93 2.75
CA LYS A 175 -14.17 -15.31 4.11
C LYS A 175 -13.75 -16.77 4.38
N PRO A 176 -13.13 -17.06 5.53
CA PRO A 176 -12.69 -16.13 6.56
C PRO A 176 -11.54 -15.22 6.07
N CYS A 177 -11.45 -14.02 6.63
CA CYS A 177 -10.32 -13.14 6.36
C CYS A 177 -9.04 -13.66 7.03
N ILE A 178 -7.88 -13.13 6.64
CA ILE A 178 -6.58 -13.51 7.18
C ILE A 178 -6.55 -13.37 8.70
N HIS A 179 -7.03 -12.23 9.23
CA HIS A 179 -7.07 -12.00 10.67
C HIS A 179 -7.83 -13.13 11.39
N LYS A 180 -9.04 -13.45 10.91
CA LYS A 180 -9.86 -14.52 11.49
C LYS A 180 -9.20 -15.89 11.36
N ALA A 181 -8.58 -16.19 10.22
CA ALA A 181 -7.87 -17.45 10.02
C ALA A 181 -6.64 -17.58 10.93
N VAL A 182 -5.89 -16.50 11.15
CA VAL A 182 -4.77 -16.46 12.11
C VAL A 182 -5.29 -16.62 13.54
N THR A 183 -6.42 -16.02 13.90
CA THR A 183 -7.06 -16.26 15.21
C THR A 183 -7.47 -17.74 15.35
N ASN A 184 -8.09 -18.33 14.33
CA ASN A 184 -8.47 -19.75 14.34
C ASN A 184 -7.23 -20.65 14.46
N PHE A 185 -6.12 -20.28 13.81
CA PHE A 185 -4.83 -20.96 13.93
C PHE A 185 -4.32 -20.96 15.38
N LEU A 186 -4.44 -19.83 16.09
CA LEU A 186 -4.07 -19.78 17.51
C LEU A 186 -4.88 -20.77 18.35
N VAL A 187 -6.20 -20.82 18.12
CA VAL A 187 -7.06 -21.82 18.78
C VAL A 187 -6.60 -23.23 18.43
N TYR A 188 -6.41 -23.49 17.13
CA TYR A 188 -6.21 -24.83 16.60
C TYR A 188 -4.88 -25.45 17.04
N LYS A 189 -3.79 -24.66 17.04
CA LYS A 189 -2.45 -25.16 17.36
C LYS A 189 -2.06 -24.97 18.81
N PHE A 190 -2.53 -23.91 19.47
CA PHE A 190 -1.94 -23.47 20.74
C PHE A 190 -2.89 -23.52 21.93
N SER A 191 -4.14 -23.99 21.79
CA SER A 191 -5.11 -24.03 22.90
C SER A 191 -4.69 -24.84 24.12
N HIS A 192 -3.67 -25.70 23.98
CA HIS A 192 -3.11 -26.53 25.04
C HIS A 192 -2.03 -25.83 25.86
N LEU A 193 -1.52 -24.68 25.39
CA LEU A 193 -0.45 -23.93 26.06
C LEU A 193 -0.96 -23.19 27.29
N GLY A 194 -0.03 -22.82 28.19
CA GLY A 194 -0.34 -21.97 29.34
C GLY A 194 -0.70 -20.55 28.92
N GLN A 195 -1.37 -19.81 29.82
CA GLN A 195 -1.85 -18.45 29.53
C GLN A 195 -0.75 -17.49 29.05
N GLN A 196 0.44 -17.54 29.66
CA GLN A 196 1.56 -16.65 29.30
C GLN A 196 2.08 -16.94 27.88
N GLU A 197 2.23 -18.22 27.53
CA GLU A 197 2.70 -18.64 26.20
C GLU A 197 1.65 -18.31 25.13
N LEU A 198 0.37 -18.45 25.45
CA LEU A 198 -0.73 -18.03 24.58
C LEU A 198 -0.70 -16.54 24.28
N ILE A 199 -0.42 -15.70 25.28
CA ILE A 199 -0.23 -14.26 25.09
C ILE A 199 0.95 -14.02 24.13
N THR A 200 2.05 -14.77 24.29
CA THR A 200 3.19 -14.70 23.37
C THR A 200 2.77 -15.03 21.93
N MET A 201 2.02 -16.12 21.70
CA MET A 201 1.54 -16.47 20.35
C MET A 201 0.61 -15.42 19.76
N TYR A 202 -0.23 -14.80 20.59
CA TYR A 202 -1.11 -13.69 20.17
C TYR A 202 -0.30 -12.45 19.75
N GLU A 203 0.75 -12.09 20.49
CA GLU A 203 1.62 -10.97 20.08
C GLU A 203 2.36 -11.26 18.77
N LEU A 204 2.81 -12.50 18.54
CA LEU A 204 3.37 -12.91 17.24
C LEU A 204 2.35 -12.77 16.11
N ALA A 205 1.10 -13.18 16.34
CA ALA A 205 0.02 -13.00 15.36
C ALA A 205 -0.25 -11.52 15.04
N LYS A 206 -0.18 -10.63 16.05
CA LYS A 206 -0.29 -9.18 15.85
C LYS A 206 0.86 -8.62 15.02
N ILE A 207 2.09 -9.06 15.27
CA ILE A 207 3.27 -8.67 14.47
C ILE A 207 3.07 -9.09 13.00
N LEU A 208 2.66 -10.32 12.75
CA LEU A 208 2.34 -10.81 11.40
C LEU A 208 1.28 -9.93 10.71
N CYS A 209 0.15 -9.68 11.40
CA CYS A 209 -0.94 -8.88 10.83
C CYS A 209 -0.50 -7.44 10.56
N HIS A 210 0.31 -6.86 11.45
CA HIS A 210 0.86 -5.53 11.28
C HIS A 210 1.70 -5.45 10.00
N CYS A 211 2.66 -6.35 9.81
CA CYS A 211 3.48 -6.39 8.59
C CYS A 211 2.63 -6.60 7.33
N LEU A 212 1.64 -7.49 7.34
CA LEU A 212 0.75 -7.69 6.19
C LEU A 212 -0.10 -6.44 5.83
N ASN A 213 -0.41 -5.60 6.82
CA ASN A 213 -1.15 -4.35 6.61
C ASN A 213 -0.24 -3.18 6.19
N THR A 214 1.07 -3.25 6.43
CA THR A 214 2.01 -2.12 6.20
C THR A 214 3.01 -2.35 5.07
N TRP A 215 3.28 -3.60 4.72
CA TRP A 215 4.34 -3.94 3.76
C TRP A 215 3.84 -4.04 2.33
N ASP A 216 4.77 -3.82 1.40
CA ASP A 216 4.49 -3.80 -0.02
C ASP A 216 4.53 -5.21 -0.60
N PHE A 217 3.53 -5.53 -1.41
CA PHE A 217 3.52 -6.75 -2.19
C PHE A 217 4.22 -6.54 -3.53
N PRO A 218 4.96 -7.54 -4.03
CA PRO A 218 5.64 -7.43 -5.30
C PRO A 218 4.62 -7.41 -6.45
N PRO A 219 4.83 -6.61 -7.50
CA PRO A 219 3.92 -6.61 -8.64
C PRO A 219 3.95 -7.98 -9.34
N PRO A 220 2.84 -8.42 -9.97
CA PRO A 220 2.77 -9.71 -10.65
C PRO A 220 3.90 -9.93 -11.67
N SER A 221 4.35 -8.87 -12.34
CA SER A 221 5.47 -8.90 -13.30
C SER A 221 6.82 -9.33 -12.68
N SER A 222 7.00 -9.17 -11.38
CA SER A 222 8.25 -9.49 -10.67
C SER A 222 8.25 -10.91 -10.10
N GLN A 223 7.11 -11.58 -10.03
CA GLN A 223 6.99 -12.92 -9.45
C GLN A 223 7.01 -14.02 -10.51
N LYS A 224 8.18 -14.24 -11.12
CA LYS A 224 8.40 -15.29 -12.14
C LYS A 224 8.19 -16.73 -11.65
N HIS A 225 8.10 -16.94 -10.34
CA HIS A 225 8.00 -18.26 -9.69
C HIS A 225 6.56 -18.68 -9.33
N ILE A 226 5.56 -17.82 -9.54
CA ILE A 226 4.16 -18.19 -9.33
C ILE A 226 3.67 -19.00 -10.54
N VAL A 227 3.07 -20.16 -10.28
CA VAL A 227 2.51 -21.04 -11.32
C VAL A 227 1.44 -20.29 -12.12
N SER A 228 1.38 -20.49 -13.45
CA SER A 228 0.54 -19.71 -14.38
C SER A 228 -0.94 -19.54 -13.95
N GLN A 229 -1.57 -20.58 -13.37
CA GLN A 229 -2.95 -20.48 -12.86
C GLN A 229 -3.09 -19.62 -11.60
N GLU A 230 -2.08 -19.62 -10.72
CA GLU A 230 -2.03 -18.77 -9.52
C GLU A 230 -1.68 -17.33 -9.87
N ALA A 231 -0.96 -17.10 -10.98
CA ALA A 231 -0.56 -15.78 -11.42
C ALA A 231 -1.77 -14.89 -11.77
N THR A 232 -2.81 -15.47 -12.40
CA THR A 232 -4.06 -14.74 -12.70
C THR A 232 -4.80 -14.35 -11.42
N LYS A 233 -4.90 -15.27 -10.45
CA LYS A 233 -5.52 -14.99 -9.15
C LYS A 233 -4.76 -13.89 -8.42
N TYR A 234 -3.43 -14.01 -8.34
CA TYR A 234 -2.60 -13.01 -7.69
C TYR A 234 -2.70 -11.64 -8.36
N LYS A 235 -2.81 -11.56 -9.69
CA LYS A 235 -3.03 -10.29 -10.38
C LYS A 235 -4.31 -9.57 -9.94
N ILE A 236 -5.40 -10.32 -9.74
CA ILE A 236 -6.67 -9.77 -9.23
C ILE A 236 -6.49 -9.31 -7.78
N GLU A 237 -5.93 -10.17 -6.92
CA GLU A 237 -5.71 -9.86 -5.50
C GLU A 237 -4.76 -8.67 -5.30
N TYR A 238 -3.68 -8.59 -6.07
CA TYR A 238 -2.74 -7.47 -6.09
C TYR A 238 -3.43 -6.17 -6.51
N THR A 239 -4.28 -6.22 -7.55
CA THR A 239 -5.03 -5.04 -8.01
C THR A 239 -5.99 -4.55 -6.94
N ARG A 240 -6.72 -5.46 -6.28
CA ARG A 240 -7.59 -5.14 -5.14
C ARG A 240 -6.77 -4.54 -4.00
N TRP A 241 -5.66 -5.16 -3.61
CA TRP A 241 -4.82 -4.67 -2.52
C TRP A 241 -4.29 -3.27 -2.82
N LEU A 242 -3.82 -3.05 -4.05
CA LEU A 242 -3.31 -1.76 -4.46
C LEU A 242 -4.35 -0.66 -4.28
N VAL A 243 -5.59 -0.92 -4.72
CA VAL A 243 -6.66 0.08 -4.76
C VAL A 243 -7.32 0.31 -3.41
N PHE A 244 -7.57 -0.76 -2.63
CA PHE A 244 -8.37 -0.68 -1.40
C PHE A 244 -7.51 -0.61 -0.13
N CYS A 245 -6.23 -0.98 -0.19
CA CYS A 245 -5.34 -1.00 0.98
C CYS A 245 -4.14 -0.08 0.81
N TYR A 246 -3.39 -0.22 -0.29
CA TYR A 246 -2.12 0.47 -0.47
C TYR A 246 -2.26 1.96 -0.83
N VAL A 247 -2.95 2.30 -1.91
CA VAL A 247 -3.10 3.70 -2.35
C VAL A 247 -3.77 4.58 -1.27
N PRO A 248 -4.81 4.12 -0.56
CA PRO A 248 -5.40 4.87 0.54
C PRO A 248 -4.42 5.23 1.67
N THR A 249 -3.25 4.58 1.79
CA THR A 249 -2.21 4.98 2.76
C THR A 249 -1.63 6.37 2.51
N PHE A 250 -1.64 6.84 1.26
CA PHE A 250 -1.14 8.15 0.87
C PHE A 250 -2.19 9.02 0.15
N CYS A 251 -3.43 8.55 0.11
CA CYS A 251 -4.56 9.16 -0.58
C CYS A 251 -5.84 8.94 0.24
N ASP A 252 -5.96 9.65 1.37
CA ASP A 252 -7.02 9.43 2.37
C ASP A 252 -8.42 9.87 1.94
N SER A 253 -8.57 10.51 0.76
CA SER A 253 -9.89 10.68 0.13
C SER A 253 -10.53 9.35 -0.27
N LEU A 254 -9.73 8.30 -0.47
CA LEU A 254 -10.20 6.94 -0.75
C LEU A 254 -10.38 6.15 0.55
N GLN A 255 -11.43 5.32 0.61
CA GLN A 255 -11.65 4.47 1.77
C GLN A 255 -10.52 3.45 1.93
N ARG A 256 -9.88 3.48 3.10
CA ARG A 256 -8.82 2.54 3.46
C ARG A 256 -9.40 1.30 4.15
N PHE A 257 -8.89 0.14 3.76
CA PHE A 257 -9.14 -1.12 4.43
C PHE A 257 -7.84 -1.79 4.85
N ASP A 258 -7.88 -2.53 5.96
CA ASP A 258 -6.76 -3.36 6.38
C ASP A 258 -6.71 -4.64 5.55
N THR A 259 -5.53 -4.95 4.98
CA THR A 259 -5.29 -6.14 4.17
C THR A 259 -5.80 -7.40 4.87
N THR A 260 -5.46 -7.56 6.14
CA THR A 260 -5.80 -8.75 6.92
C THR A 260 -7.29 -8.91 7.21
N MET A 261 -8.08 -7.85 7.06
CA MET A 261 -9.52 -7.84 7.32
C MET A 261 -10.36 -8.11 6.06
N VAL A 262 -9.84 -7.75 4.89
CA VAL A 262 -10.60 -7.84 3.63
C VAL A 262 -10.14 -8.95 2.69
N PHE A 263 -8.93 -9.48 2.88
CA PHE A 263 -8.40 -10.62 2.14
C PHE A 263 -8.39 -11.89 2.97
N GLY A 264 -8.31 -13.04 2.30
CA GLY A 264 -8.28 -14.36 2.91
C GLY A 264 -7.12 -15.23 2.40
N ARG A 265 -7.39 -16.54 2.31
CA ARG A 265 -6.41 -17.56 1.98
C ARG A 265 -5.72 -17.34 0.65
N THR A 266 -6.47 -16.86 -0.34
CA THR A 266 -5.99 -16.74 -1.73
C THR A 266 -4.83 -15.76 -1.82
N LEU A 267 -5.00 -14.53 -1.32
CA LEU A 267 -3.91 -13.54 -1.29
C LEU A 267 -2.77 -14.04 -0.40
N LEU A 268 -3.07 -14.52 0.82
CA LEU A 268 -2.04 -14.92 1.78
C LEU A 268 -1.13 -16.00 1.18
N ARG A 269 -1.70 -17.01 0.53
CA ARG A 269 -0.95 -18.06 -0.16
C ARG A 269 0.01 -17.53 -1.22
N SER A 270 -0.36 -16.46 -1.94
CA SER A 270 0.49 -15.86 -2.97
C SER A 270 1.64 -15.01 -2.40
N VAL A 271 1.44 -14.35 -1.25
CA VAL A 271 2.43 -13.39 -0.71
C VAL A 271 3.23 -13.94 0.48
N PHE A 272 2.76 -15.00 1.15
CA PHE A 272 3.30 -15.43 2.44
C PHE A 272 4.80 -15.75 2.39
N LYS A 273 5.27 -16.52 1.41
CA LYS A 273 6.70 -16.84 1.28
C LYS A 273 7.58 -15.60 1.11
N TYR A 274 7.11 -14.64 0.31
CA TYR A 274 7.81 -13.37 0.11
C TYR A 274 7.86 -12.58 1.43
N ILE A 275 6.71 -12.38 2.06
CA ILE A 275 6.59 -11.61 3.30
C ILE A 275 7.36 -12.27 4.45
N ARG A 276 7.26 -13.58 4.59
CA ARG A 276 8.02 -14.36 5.57
C ARG A 276 9.52 -14.13 5.43
N LYS A 277 10.06 -14.24 4.21
CA LYS A 277 11.47 -13.96 3.97
C LYS A 277 11.82 -12.52 4.36
N GLN A 278 11.02 -11.55 3.93
CA GLN A 278 11.24 -10.15 4.29
C GLN A 278 11.23 -9.92 5.82
N MET A 279 10.32 -10.57 6.56
CA MET A 279 10.22 -10.46 8.03
C MET A 279 11.48 -10.96 8.71
N LEU A 280 11.90 -12.17 8.32
CA LEU A 280 13.08 -12.77 8.92
C LEU A 280 14.33 -11.96 8.57
N ASP A 281 14.51 -11.56 7.31
CA ASP A 281 15.65 -10.74 6.89
C ASP A 281 15.70 -9.41 7.68
N GLU A 282 14.55 -8.76 7.90
CA GLU A 282 14.49 -7.50 8.64
C GLU A 282 14.78 -7.67 10.14
N PHE A 283 14.20 -8.68 10.78
CA PHE A 283 14.45 -8.92 12.20
C PHE A 283 15.90 -9.31 12.48
N HIS A 284 16.56 -10.03 11.58
CA HIS A 284 18.00 -10.30 11.70
C HIS A 284 18.84 -9.04 11.53
N ARG A 285 18.41 -8.11 10.66
CA ARG A 285 19.08 -6.81 10.46
C ARG A 285 18.97 -5.93 11.69
N GLU A 286 17.79 -5.87 12.31
CA GLU A 286 17.51 -5.07 13.50
C GLU A 286 17.92 -5.75 14.82
N ARG A 287 18.62 -6.89 14.76
CA ARG A 287 19.02 -7.66 15.94
C ARG A 287 19.77 -6.81 16.96
N ASP A 288 20.78 -6.08 16.50
CA ASP A 288 21.70 -5.33 17.38
C ASP A 288 21.12 -3.98 17.81
N SER A 289 20.13 -3.46 17.08
CA SER A 289 19.40 -2.24 17.42
C SER A 289 18.18 -2.48 18.32
N THR A 290 17.84 -3.75 18.60
CA THR A 290 16.74 -4.12 19.51
C THR A 290 17.27 -4.27 20.94
N PRO A 291 17.09 -3.26 21.83
CA PRO A 291 17.73 -3.25 23.14
C PRO A 291 17.10 -4.21 24.16
N GLN A 292 15.92 -4.76 23.87
CA GLN A 292 15.19 -5.67 24.77
C GLN A 292 15.46 -7.13 24.38
N GLU A 293 16.20 -7.87 25.23
CA GLU A 293 16.53 -9.27 24.97
C GLU A 293 15.28 -10.15 24.80
N GLU A 294 14.24 -9.92 25.59
CA GLU A 294 12.96 -10.64 25.47
C GLU A 294 12.31 -10.45 24.09
N LYS A 295 12.34 -9.22 23.57
CA LYS A 295 11.83 -8.91 22.22
C LYS A 295 12.71 -9.55 21.16
N ARG A 296 14.02 -9.60 21.36
CA ARG A 296 14.98 -10.25 20.46
C ARG A 296 14.72 -11.75 20.36
N ILE A 297 14.52 -12.42 21.50
CA ILE A 297 14.14 -13.84 21.57
C ILE A 297 12.79 -14.07 20.88
N LEU A 298 11.80 -13.21 21.15
CA LEU A 298 10.47 -13.32 20.53
C LEU A 298 10.54 -13.29 19.00
N LEU A 299 11.28 -12.33 18.43
CA LEU A 299 11.36 -12.11 16.98
C LEU A 299 12.29 -13.10 16.26
N LEU A 300 13.43 -13.46 16.86
CA LEU A 300 14.45 -14.28 16.20
C LEU A 300 14.32 -15.77 16.49
N THR A 301 13.70 -16.16 17.62
CA THR A 301 13.57 -17.56 18.02
C THR A 301 12.14 -18.06 17.89
N ASN A 302 11.16 -17.32 18.45
CA ASN A 302 9.78 -17.81 18.50
C ASN A 302 9.04 -17.58 17.18
N PHE A 303 9.22 -16.41 16.55
CA PHE A 303 8.50 -16.06 15.34
C PHE A 303 8.79 -16.95 14.13
N PRO A 304 10.03 -17.38 13.83
CA PRO A 304 10.28 -18.30 12.73
C PRO A 304 9.52 -19.63 12.89
N THR A 305 9.46 -20.16 14.12
CA THR A 305 8.72 -21.38 14.45
C THR A 305 7.21 -21.19 14.29
N PHE A 306 6.68 -20.05 14.73
CA PHE A 306 5.29 -19.66 14.50
C PHE A 306 4.95 -19.58 13.01
N LEU A 307 5.80 -18.94 12.20
CA LEU A 307 5.60 -18.81 10.76
C LEU A 307 5.67 -20.16 10.03
N ASN A 308 6.54 -21.07 10.46
CA ASN A 308 6.59 -22.44 9.93
C ASN A 308 5.26 -23.18 10.10
N GLN A 309 4.73 -23.18 11.32
CA GLN A 309 3.47 -23.86 11.63
C GLN A 309 2.29 -23.21 10.89
N LEU A 310 2.30 -21.89 10.73
CA LEU A 310 1.27 -21.20 9.96
C LEU A 310 1.38 -21.52 8.47
N GLU A 311 2.60 -21.64 7.91
CA GLU A 311 2.81 -22.00 6.51
C GLU A 311 2.14 -23.31 6.16
N GLU A 312 2.31 -24.33 7.02
CA GLU A 312 1.67 -25.64 6.84
C GLU A 312 0.16 -25.49 6.68
N GLU A 313 -0.49 -24.69 7.53
CA GLU A 313 -1.94 -24.48 7.48
C GLU A 313 -2.40 -23.59 6.31
N ILE A 314 -1.57 -22.67 5.83
CA ILE A 314 -1.87 -21.86 4.63
C ILE A 314 -1.95 -22.76 3.39
N TYR A 315 -1.00 -23.68 3.24
CA TYR A 315 -0.87 -24.50 2.04
C TYR A 315 -1.58 -25.87 2.14
N ALA A 316 -1.90 -26.36 3.34
CA ALA A 316 -2.59 -27.64 3.55
C ALA A 316 -4.02 -27.61 2.99
N PRO A 317 -4.40 -28.51 2.05
CA PRO A 317 -5.65 -28.40 1.30
C PRO A 317 -6.90 -28.25 2.20
N ASN A 318 -6.95 -29.03 3.29
CA ASN A 318 -8.11 -29.14 4.19
C ASN A 318 -7.85 -28.55 5.58
N SER A 319 -7.01 -27.53 5.71
CA SER A 319 -6.77 -26.91 7.02
C SER A 319 -8.07 -26.31 7.58
N PRO A 320 -8.46 -26.65 8.83
CA PRO A 320 -9.73 -26.22 9.42
C PRO A 320 -9.77 -24.72 9.71
N ILE A 321 -8.62 -24.04 9.82
CA ILE A 321 -8.56 -22.62 10.18
C ILE A 321 -9.26 -21.72 9.15
N TRP A 322 -9.39 -22.21 7.91
CA TRP A 322 -10.05 -21.54 6.80
C TRP A 322 -11.55 -21.84 6.70
N HIS A 323 -12.09 -22.67 7.58
CA HIS A 323 -13.52 -22.98 7.56
C HIS A 323 -14.34 -21.79 8.13
N PRO A 324 -15.38 -21.30 7.44
CA PRO A 324 -16.20 -20.18 7.93
C PRO A 324 -16.84 -20.46 9.30
N GLU A 325 -17.21 -21.71 9.53
CA GLU A 325 -17.81 -22.20 10.77
C GLU A 325 -16.78 -22.90 11.68
N PHE A 326 -15.54 -22.41 11.74
CA PHE A 326 -14.55 -22.98 12.65
C PHE A 326 -15.10 -23.02 14.10
N LYS A 327 -15.30 -24.23 14.64
CA LYS A 327 -15.81 -24.47 15.99
C LYS A 327 -14.63 -24.83 16.91
N THR A 328 -14.47 -24.09 17.99
CA THR A 328 -13.54 -24.44 19.07
C THR A 328 -14.16 -25.50 19.98
N GLN A 329 -13.33 -26.39 20.52
CA GLN A 329 -13.72 -27.25 21.64
C GLN A 329 -13.47 -26.58 23.01
N SER A 330 -12.71 -25.46 23.04
CA SER A 330 -12.33 -24.76 24.28
C SER A 330 -13.02 -23.39 24.39
N LEU A 331 -13.98 -23.28 25.32
CA LEU A 331 -14.72 -22.04 25.63
C LEU A 331 -13.85 -21.01 26.37
N HIS A 332 -12.89 -21.46 27.19
CA HIS A 332 -11.99 -20.58 27.95
C HIS A 332 -11.11 -19.73 27.02
N PHE A 333 -10.61 -20.34 25.94
CA PHE A 333 -9.78 -19.66 24.95
C PHE A 333 -10.55 -18.56 24.20
N GLN A 334 -11.83 -18.82 23.89
CA GLN A 334 -12.68 -17.84 23.22
C GLN A 334 -12.92 -16.60 24.08
N SER A 335 -13.07 -16.77 25.40
CA SER A 335 -13.19 -15.64 26.34
C SER A 335 -11.91 -14.77 26.42
N ILE A 336 -10.72 -15.37 26.33
CA ILE A 336 -9.44 -14.61 26.33
C ILE A 336 -9.28 -13.82 25.04
N LEU A 337 -9.56 -14.43 23.89
CA LEU A 337 -9.56 -13.71 22.61
C LEU A 337 -10.59 -12.58 22.60
N ASP A 338 -11.82 -12.83 23.04
CA ASP A 338 -12.90 -11.84 23.03
C ASP A 338 -12.62 -10.66 23.97
N SER A 339 -11.90 -10.88 25.09
CA SER A 339 -11.45 -9.80 25.98
C SER A 339 -10.28 -8.98 25.43
N LYS A 340 -9.42 -9.60 24.60
CA LYS A 340 -8.26 -8.94 23.96
C LYS A 340 -8.55 -8.36 22.57
N LEU A 341 -9.69 -8.69 21.96
CA LEU A 341 -10.20 -8.10 20.70
C LEU A 341 -11.09 -6.86 20.94
N LYS A 342 -11.54 -6.63 22.18
CA LYS A 342 -12.37 -5.48 22.58
C LYS A 342 -11.58 -4.28 23.11
N GLY A 343 -10.26 -4.40 23.23
CA GLY A 343 -9.33 -3.32 23.57
C GLY A 343 -8.26 -3.21 22.51
#